data_AF-A0A369ICH3-F1
#
_entry.id   AF-A0A369ICH3-F1
#
_cell.length_a   1.000
_cell.length_b   1.000
_cell.length_c   1.000
_cell.angle_alpha   90.00
_cell.angle_beta   90.00
_cell.angle_gamma   90.00
#
_symmetry.space_group_name_H-M   'P 1'
#
loop_
_entity.id
_entity.type
_entity.pdbx_description
1 polymer ?
#
loop_
_entity_poly.entity_id
_entity_poly.type
_entity_poly.pdbx_seq_one_letter_code
_entity_poly.pdbx_strand_id
1 'polypeptide(L)'
;MKKNNPFENKSLEELKATKAKYQKIVAVFTGLMTVAVIVIVYVAITTKNWAQLATLGAIGAFLPMFISIQALDKEIKRREQNN
;
A
#
# COMPACT_ATOMS: atom_id res chain seq x y z
N MET A 1 11.77 19.71 15.97
CA MET A 1 12.24 19.13 14.69
C MET A 1 11.15 19.38 13.65
N LYS A 2 11.42 20.18 12.60
CA LYS A 2 10.50 20.32 11.48
C LYS A 2 10.28 18.93 10.89
N LYS A 3 9.05 18.41 10.96
CA LYS A 3 8.67 17.24 10.15
C LYS A 3 8.83 17.69 8.70
N ASN A 4 9.96 17.38 8.08
CA ASN A 4 10.11 17.51 6.64
C ASN A 4 9.05 16.60 6.03
N ASN A 5 7.88 17.15 5.73
CA ASN A 5 6.83 16.38 5.11
C ASN A 5 7.36 16.11 3.70
N PRO A 6 7.57 14.85 3.27
CA PRO A 6 8.17 14.53 1.96
C PRO A 6 7.32 15.02 0.77
N PHE A 7 6.15 15.59 1.08
CA PHE A 7 5.13 16.11 0.19
C PHE A 7 5.02 17.64 0.23
N GLU A 8 5.71 18.31 1.16
CA GLU A 8 5.58 19.76 1.40
C GLU A 8 6.00 20.56 0.17
N ASN A 9 7.07 20.12 -0.49
CA ASN A 9 7.67 20.76 -1.67
C ASN A 9 7.01 20.35 -3.00
N LYS A 10 6.02 19.46 -3.01
CA LYS A 10 5.35 19.02 -4.24
C LYS A 10 4.16 19.92 -4.57
N SER A 11 3.95 20.20 -5.85
CA SER A 11 2.73 20.87 -6.31
C SER A 11 1.49 19.96 -6.15
N LEU A 12 0.29 20.55 -6.17
CA LEU A 12 -0.97 19.79 -6.04
C LEU A 12 -1.16 18.80 -7.21
N GLU A 13 -0.69 19.16 -8.40
CA GLU A 13 -0.65 18.27 -9.57
C GLU A 13 0.36 17.13 -9.39
N GLU A 14 1.56 17.42 -8.87
CA GLU A 14 2.56 16.40 -8.59
C GLU A 14 2.13 15.41 -7.50
N LEU A 15 1.37 15.90 -6.52
CA LEU A 15 0.73 15.09 -5.48
C LEU A 15 -0.32 14.14 -6.06
N LYS A 16 -1.19 14.63 -6.94
CA LYS A 16 -2.18 13.81 -7.66
C LYS A 16 -1.52 12.79 -8.59
N ALA A 17 -0.49 13.18 -9.32
CA ALA A 17 0.29 12.27 -10.16
C ALA A 17 1.00 11.19 -9.34
N THR A 18 1.53 11.55 -8.17
CA THR A 18 2.15 10.60 -7.23
C THR A 18 1.10 9.63 -6.67
N LYS A 19 -0.11 10.10 -6.32
CA LYS A 19 -1.23 9.23 -5.91
C LYS A 19 -1.60 8.22 -6.98
N ALA A 20 -1.74 8.66 -8.24
CA ALA A 20 -2.08 7.80 -9.37
C ALA A 20 -1.00 6.72 -9.60
N LYS A 21 0.29 7.05 -9.42
CA LYS A 21 1.38 6.07 -9.45
C LYS A 21 1.24 5.04 -8.33
N TYR A 22 1.00 5.47 -7.09
CA TYR A 22 0.79 4.56 -5.97
C TYR A 22 -0.43 3.67 -6.16
N GLN A 23 -1.54 4.20 -6.68
CA GLN A 23 -2.74 3.39 -6.98
C GLN A 23 -2.47 2.31 -8.02
N LYS A 24 -1.72 2.62 -9.08
CA LYS A 24 -1.30 1.61 -10.07
C LYS A 24 -0.43 0.52 -9.45
N ILE A 25 0.54 0.92 -8.61
CA ILE A 25 1.40 -0.03 -7.89
C ILE A 25 0.55 -0.92 -6.98
N VAL A 26 -0.34 -0.34 -6.18
CA VAL A 26 -1.26 -1.09 -5.30
C VAL A 26 -2.12 -2.06 -6.10
N ALA A 27 -2.69 -1.64 -7.23
CA ALA A 27 -3.53 -2.53 -8.04
C ALA A 27 -2.76 -3.76 -8.56
N VAL A 28 -1.54 -3.56 -9.07
CA VAL A 28 -0.66 -4.67 -9.50
C VAL A 28 -0.30 -5.56 -8.31
N PHE A 29 0.01 -4.95 -7.18
CA PHE A 29 0.42 -5.65 -5.97
C PHE A 29 -0.70 -6.49 -5.38
N THR A 30 -1.92 -5.95 -5.33
CA THR A 30 -3.13 -6.66 -4.88
C THR A 30 -3.40 -7.86 -5.77
N GLY A 31 -3.30 -7.72 -7.10
CA GLY A 31 -3.48 -8.83 -8.03
C GLY A 31 -2.49 -9.97 -7.78
N LEU A 32 -1.19 -9.65 -7.66
CA LEU A 32 -0.15 -10.64 -7.35
C LEU A 32 -0.37 -11.31 -5.98
N MET A 33 -0.73 -10.53 -4.97
CA MET A 33 -0.97 -11.04 -3.62
C MET A 33 -2.17 -11.98 -3.57
N THR A 34 -3.26 -11.69 -4.28
CA THR A 34 -4.41 -12.60 -4.35
C THR A 34 -4.01 -13.96 -4.92
N VAL A 35 -3.22 -13.99 -6.00
CA VAL A 35 -2.72 -15.25 -6.57
C VAL A 35 -1.83 -16.00 -5.58
N ALA A 36 -0.90 -15.30 -4.94
CA ALA A 36 -0.01 -15.90 -3.94
C ALA A 36 -0.78 -16.50 -2.76
N VAL A 37 -1.81 -15.81 -2.25
CA VAL A 37 -2.68 -16.29 -1.18
C VAL A 37 -3.41 -17.57 -1.61
N ILE A 38 -3.97 -17.60 -2.82
CA ILE A 38 -4.66 -18.78 -3.34
C ILE A 38 -3.71 -19.99 -3.39
N VAL A 39 -2.48 -19.79 -3.87
CA VAL A 39 -1.45 -20.85 -3.92
C VAL A 39 -1.09 -21.32 -2.51
N ILE A 40 -0.84 -20.41 -1.57
CA ILE A 40 -0.52 -20.76 -0.17
C ILE A 40 -1.64 -21.58 0.46
N VAL A 41 -2.89 -21.15 0.29
CA VAL A 41 -4.06 -21.88 0.84
C VAL A 41 -4.20 -23.25 0.18
N TYR A 42 -4.04 -23.34 -1.15
CA TYR A 42 -4.09 -24.61 -1.87
C TYR A 42 -3.01 -25.59 -1.37
N VAL A 43 -1.77 -25.14 -1.24
CA VAL A 43 -0.68 -25.98 -0.74
C VAL A 43 -0.93 -26.37 0.71
N ALA A 44 -1.35 -25.45 1.57
CA ALA A 44 -1.65 -25.75 2.98
C ALA A 44 -2.73 -26.84 3.12
N ILE A 45 -3.78 -26.81 2.29
CA ILE A 45 -4.83 -27.83 2.26
C ILE A 45 -4.29 -29.17 1.76
N THR A 46 -3.59 -29.17 0.62
CA THR A 46 -3.09 -30.40 -0.02
C THR A 46 -2.03 -31.11 0.81
N THR A 47 -1.10 -30.37 1.41
CA THR A 47 -0.05 -30.94 2.26
C THR A 47 -0.47 -31.06 3.73
N LYS A 48 -1.70 -30.66 4.07
CA LYS A 48 -2.21 -30.53 5.45
C LYS A 48 -1.28 -29.72 6.38
N ASN A 49 -0.47 -28.85 5.81
CA ASN A 49 0.53 -28.07 6.53
C ASN A 49 0.02 -26.64 6.76
N TRP A 50 -0.76 -26.48 7.83
CA TRP A 50 -1.34 -25.21 8.23
C TRP A 50 -0.31 -24.15 8.64
N ALA A 51 0.93 -24.55 8.94
CA ALA A 51 2.01 -23.61 9.26
C ALA A 51 2.31 -22.67 8.09
N GLN A 52 2.00 -23.07 6.86
CA GLN A 52 2.15 -22.21 5.68
C GLN A 52 1.24 -20.98 5.72
N LEU A 53 0.13 -21.00 6.47
CA LEU A 53 -0.70 -19.80 6.62
C LEU A 53 0.01 -18.68 7.40
N ALA A 54 1.02 -19.01 8.22
CA ALA A 54 1.79 -18.00 8.93
C ALA A 54 2.56 -17.06 7.98
N THR A 55 2.85 -17.48 6.75
CA THR A 55 3.51 -16.63 5.75
C THR A 55 2.61 -15.48 5.27
N LEU A 56 1.30 -15.56 5.50
CA LEU A 56 0.38 -14.44 5.28
C LEU A 56 0.68 -13.26 6.22
N GLY A 57 1.35 -13.50 7.36
CA GLY A 57 1.84 -12.43 8.24
C GLY A 57 2.82 -11.48 7.55
N ALA A 58 3.50 -11.92 6.48
CA ALA A 58 4.39 -11.08 5.67
C ALA A 58 3.64 -9.92 4.98
N ILE A 59 2.31 -9.98 4.86
CA ILE A 59 1.48 -8.87 4.38
C ILE A 59 1.65 -7.62 5.27
N GLY A 60 1.98 -7.80 6.56
CA GLY A 60 2.28 -6.70 7.48
C GLY A 60 3.47 -5.84 7.04
N ALA A 61 4.41 -6.36 6.23
CA ALA A 61 5.54 -5.60 5.71
C ALA A 61 5.12 -4.43 4.80
N PHE A 62 3.89 -4.43 4.29
CA PHE A 62 3.35 -3.37 3.44
C PHE A 62 2.68 -2.23 4.20
N LEU A 63 2.54 -2.33 5.53
CA LEU A 63 1.96 -1.28 6.37
C LEU A 63 2.58 0.12 6.17
N PRO A 64 3.92 0.29 6.08
CA PRO A 64 4.52 1.60 5.86
C PRO A 64 4.09 2.26 4.54
N MET A 65 3.86 1.44 3.50
CA MET A 65 3.37 1.92 2.21
C MET A 65 1.94 2.45 2.33
N PHE A 66 1.05 1.72 3.01
CA PHE A 66 -0.33 2.17 3.25
C PHE A 66 -0.37 3.46 4.07
N ILE A 67 0.45 3.57 5.12
CA ILE A 67 0.57 4.80 5.92
C ILE A 67 1.02 5.97 5.05
N SER A 68 1.99 5.76 4.16
CA SER A 68 2.49 6.78 3.24
C SER A 68 1.42 7.24 2.25
N ILE A 69 0.61 6.32 1.73
CA ILE A 69 -0.52 6.63 0.83
C ILE A 69 -1.60 7.43 1.57
N GLN A 70 -1.92 7.07 2.82
CA GLN A 70 -2.89 7.82 3.63
C GLN A 70 -2.39 9.22 3.98
N ALA A 71 -1.11 9.37 4.30
CA ALA A 71 -0.50 10.68 4.55
C ALA A 71 -0.57 11.57 3.30
N LEU A 72 -0.33 10.98 2.13
CA LEU A 72 -0.44 11.67 0.84
C LEU A 72 -1.89 12.07 0.52
N ASP A 73 -2.88 11.22 0.80
CA ASP A 73 -4.30 11.55 0.61
C ASP A 73 -4.77 12.69 1.54
N LYS A 74 -4.32 12.67 2.80
CA LYS A 74 -4.61 13.74 3.77
C LYS A 74 -4.01 15.08 3.32
N GLU A 75 -2.79 15.08 2.79
CA GLU A 75 -2.16 16.32 2.30
C GLU A 75 -2.88 16.87 1.06
N ILE A 76 -3.30 16.00 0.12
CA ILE A 76 -4.11 16.42 -1.05
C ILE A 76 -5.42 17.08 -0.59
N LYS A 77 -6.19 16.41 0.28
CA LYS A 77 -7.46 16.94 0.78
C LYS A 77 -7.28 18.26 1.52
N ARG A 78 -6.24 18.38 2.35
CA ARG A 78 -5.93 19.63 3.06
C ARG A 78 -5.71 20.80 2.08
N ARG A 79 -5.00 20.56 0.98
CA ARG A 79 -4.73 21.61 -0.02
C ARG A 79 -5.90 21.90 -0.93
N GLU A 80 -6.76 20.92 -1.21
CA GLU A 80 -8.01 21.13 -1.95
C GLU A 80 -9.07 21.88 -1.13
N GLN A 81 -9.05 21.80 0.20
CA GLN A 81 -9.97 22.54 1.08
C GLN A 81 -9.50 23.96 1.43
N ASN A 82 -8.20 24.26 1.29
CA ASN A 82 -7.60 25.56 1.60
C ASN A 82 -7.39 26.45 0.35
N ASN A 83 -7.90 26.04 -0.81
CA ASN A 83 -7.83 26.74 -2.09
C ASN A 83 -9.23 26.92 -2.66
#